data_AF-A0A3M1CGG5-F1
#
_entry.id   AF-A0A3M1CGG5-F1
#
_cell.length_a   1.000
_cell.length_b   1.000
_cell.length_c   1.000
_cell.angle_alpha   90.00
_cell.angle_beta   90.00
_cell.angle_gamma   90.00
#
_symmetry.space_group_name_H-M   'P 1'
#
loop_
_entity.id
_entity.type
_entity.pdbx_description
1 polymer ?
#
loop_
_entity_poly.entity_id
_entity_poly.type
_entity_poly.pdbx_seq_one_letter_code
_entity_poly.pdbx_strand_id
1 'polypeptide(L)'
;LLGIVMVLYTVGRFFGAAITGGHWSFTHWQALPGWYPYFWIVIVVLLAIIVWRFGDTFGRWLNSSRRQLGALVILFLLLIVFHLDSFLFSAGNLRVAQIAQADKIFIPWYEAGTIVVVSAIYHLFSVFGLKANTASVWAWRVLAYGCTLLSLWAVARFAKRITDDPLKRVWLFVIGFLGPQTLLYLGFIGVEPVVLPVTLWFGYFVFALSKEHSVKSLMAVWLVVIIGAVMHVTLLYLLPAAVFVTMAVLQRGNLGRLAALIMGILVLGGMILFVYHEAAGSLRLSAQLLFPHGKAPFTDYGIFSWRHLGDILGLFFLTAPLVLVIKYVALRDWSDWLTSTTGMA
;
A
#
# COMPACT_ATOMS: atom_id res chain seq x y z
N LEU A 1 17.27 -8.33 9.28
CA LEU A 1 15.98 -7.78 8.80
C LEU A 1 15.44 -8.58 7.62
N LEU A 2 16.17 -8.71 6.51
CA LEU A 2 15.73 -9.53 5.36
C LEU A 2 15.38 -10.98 5.74
N GLY A 3 16.23 -11.66 6.52
CA GLY A 3 15.92 -13.03 6.98
C GLY A 3 14.61 -13.12 7.76
N ILE A 4 14.29 -12.11 8.57
CA ILE A 4 13.01 -12.04 9.31
C ILE A 4 11.85 -11.84 8.34
N VAL A 5 11.97 -10.91 7.39
CA VAL A 5 10.97 -10.71 6.33
C VAL A 5 10.72 -12.00 5.55
N MET A 6 11.78 -12.74 5.25
CA MET A 6 11.70 -14.01 4.54
C MET A 6 11.04 -15.12 5.34
N VAL A 7 11.36 -15.22 6.63
CA VAL A 7 10.71 -16.17 7.53
C VAL A 7 9.24 -15.81 7.68
N LEU A 8 8.90 -14.54 7.91
CA LEU A 8 7.51 -14.10 7.97
C LEU A 8 6.79 -14.40 6.65
N TYR A 9 7.34 -14.01 5.51
CA TYR A 9 6.74 -14.33 4.20
C TYR A 9 6.49 -15.84 4.03
N THR A 10 7.47 -16.68 4.35
CA THR A 10 7.37 -18.14 4.24
C THR A 10 6.33 -18.70 5.20
N VAL A 11 6.35 -18.27 6.47
CA VAL A 11 5.40 -18.72 7.49
C VAL A 11 3.97 -18.34 7.11
N GLY A 12 3.73 -17.09 6.72
CA GLY A 12 2.40 -16.65 6.29
C GLY A 12 1.91 -17.36 5.03
N ARG A 13 2.81 -17.66 4.09
CA ARG A 13 2.48 -18.31 2.82
C ARG A 13 2.10 -19.79 3.00
N PHE A 14 2.87 -20.55 3.79
CA PHE A 14 2.67 -22.00 3.94
C PHE A 14 1.78 -22.38 5.13
N PHE A 15 1.81 -21.58 6.19
CA PHE A 15 1.09 -21.89 7.43
C PHE A 15 -0.03 -20.90 7.75
N GLY A 16 -0.09 -19.74 7.07
CA GLY A 16 -1.08 -18.71 7.36
C GLY A 16 -2.51 -19.23 7.35
N ALA A 17 -2.89 -20.02 6.35
CA ALA A 17 -4.23 -20.58 6.28
C ALA A 17 -4.57 -21.58 7.41
N ALA A 18 -3.58 -22.32 7.91
CA ALA A 18 -3.75 -23.23 9.05
C ALA A 18 -3.80 -22.46 10.39
N ILE A 19 -3.09 -21.34 10.48
CA ILE A 19 -3.03 -20.48 11.67
C ILE A 19 -4.30 -19.62 11.79
N THR A 20 -4.85 -19.16 10.67
CA THR A 20 -5.91 -18.15 10.64
C THR A 20 -7.15 -18.64 9.88
N GLY A 21 -7.57 -19.89 10.06
CA GLY A 21 -8.72 -20.46 9.35
C GLY A 21 -9.92 -19.49 9.29
N GLY A 22 -10.29 -19.05 8.09
CA GLY A 22 -11.40 -18.10 7.85
C GLY A 22 -11.04 -16.62 7.66
N HIS A 23 -9.77 -16.24 7.77
CA HIS A 23 -9.30 -14.86 7.54
C HIS A 23 -8.90 -14.60 6.08
N TRP A 24 -9.43 -13.52 5.50
CA TRP A 24 -9.23 -13.18 4.09
C TRP A 24 -7.76 -12.92 3.73
N SER A 25 -6.99 -12.43 4.70
CA SER A 25 -5.60 -12.03 4.57
C SER A 25 -4.65 -13.19 4.31
N PHE A 26 -5.07 -14.44 4.47
CA PHE A 26 -4.27 -15.63 4.13
C PHE A 26 -4.98 -16.64 3.24
N THR A 27 -6.31 -16.60 3.12
CA THR A 27 -7.04 -17.49 2.19
C THR A 27 -6.71 -17.21 0.73
N HIS A 28 -6.34 -15.97 0.39
CA HIS A 28 -5.95 -15.66 -0.99
C HIS A 28 -4.73 -16.44 -1.47
N TRP A 29 -3.86 -16.84 -0.55
CA TRP A 29 -2.71 -17.64 -0.87
C TRP A 29 -3.08 -19.06 -1.34
N GLN A 30 -4.20 -19.60 -0.87
CA GLN A 30 -4.68 -20.94 -1.23
C GLN A 30 -5.24 -21.01 -2.65
N ALA A 31 -5.74 -19.89 -3.19
CA ALA A 31 -6.27 -19.87 -4.56
C ALA A 31 -5.21 -19.58 -5.63
N LEU A 32 -3.95 -19.38 -5.24
CA LEU A 32 -2.85 -19.32 -6.20
C LEU A 32 -2.44 -20.73 -6.64
N PRO A 33 -1.91 -20.89 -7.87
CA PRO A 33 -1.42 -22.18 -8.34
C PRO A 33 -0.44 -22.82 -7.36
N GLY A 34 -0.50 -24.14 -7.18
CA GLY A 34 0.34 -24.86 -6.22
C GLY A 34 1.84 -24.70 -6.44
N TRP A 35 2.29 -24.38 -7.66
CA TRP A 35 3.69 -24.10 -7.98
C TRP A 35 4.15 -22.70 -7.54
N TYR A 36 3.21 -21.77 -7.35
CA TYR A 36 3.50 -20.35 -7.12
C TYR A 36 4.32 -20.04 -5.87
N PRO A 37 4.09 -20.67 -4.68
CA PRO A 37 4.96 -20.48 -3.53
C PRO A 37 6.44 -20.79 -3.83
N TYR A 38 6.69 -21.88 -4.56
CA TYR A 38 8.05 -22.30 -4.90
C TYR A 38 8.72 -21.35 -5.88
N PHE A 39 7.97 -20.83 -6.85
CA PHE A 39 8.45 -19.80 -7.75
C PHE A 39 8.96 -18.57 -6.99
N TRP A 40 8.23 -18.10 -5.98
CA TRP A 40 8.67 -16.96 -5.17
C TRP A 40 9.90 -17.26 -4.31
N ILE A 41 10.02 -18.46 -3.74
CA ILE A 41 11.25 -18.86 -3.05
C ILE A 41 12.45 -18.75 -4.00
N VAL A 42 12.32 -19.27 -5.22
CA VAL A 42 13.36 -19.17 -6.25
C VAL A 42 13.68 -17.72 -6.57
N ILE A 43 12.67 -16.88 -6.83
CA ILE A 43 12.86 -15.45 -7.10
C ILE A 43 13.58 -14.76 -5.96
N VAL A 44 13.24 -15.03 -4.69
CA VAL A 44 13.93 -14.39 -3.58
C VAL A 44 15.36 -14.90 -3.43
N VAL A 45 15.61 -16.20 -3.56
CA VAL A 45 16.98 -16.73 -3.49
C VAL A 45 17.84 -16.10 -4.60
N LEU A 46 17.32 -16.03 -5.83
CA LEU A 46 17.99 -15.38 -6.94
C LEU A 46 18.23 -13.89 -6.67
N LEU A 47 17.23 -13.16 -6.18
CA LEU A 47 17.38 -11.75 -5.80
C LEU A 47 18.44 -11.59 -4.70
N ALA A 48 18.45 -12.44 -3.67
CA ALA A 48 19.44 -12.39 -2.60
C ALA A 48 20.86 -12.63 -3.14
N ILE A 49 21.05 -13.60 -4.04
CA ILE A 49 22.33 -13.87 -4.70
C ILE A 49 22.77 -12.67 -5.56
N ILE A 50 21.85 -12.12 -6.37
CA ILE A 50 22.13 -10.97 -7.23
C ILE A 50 22.52 -9.75 -6.39
N VAL A 51 21.79 -9.48 -5.31
CA VAL A 51 22.08 -8.35 -4.42
C VAL A 51 23.37 -8.56 -3.65
N TRP A 52 23.66 -9.79 -3.20
CA TRP A 52 24.93 -10.12 -2.56
C TRP A 52 26.12 -9.91 -3.51
N ARG A 53 25.99 -10.36 -4.77
CA ARG A 53 27.10 -10.32 -5.73
C ARG A 53 27.26 -8.97 -6.43
N PHE A 54 26.16 -8.29 -6.71
CA PHE A 54 26.11 -7.10 -7.56
C PHE A 54 25.41 -5.90 -6.93
N GLY A 55 25.06 -5.96 -5.64
CA GLY A 55 24.26 -4.95 -4.96
C GLY A 55 24.85 -3.54 -5.03
N ASP A 56 26.17 -3.38 -4.91
CA ASP A 56 26.82 -2.07 -5.03
C ASP A 56 26.71 -1.48 -6.44
N THR A 57 26.89 -2.32 -7.46
CA THR A 57 26.77 -1.91 -8.86
C THR A 57 25.33 -1.58 -9.19
N PHE A 58 24.38 -2.41 -8.72
CA PHE A 58 22.95 -2.19 -8.92
C PHE A 58 22.45 -0.94 -8.18
N GLY A 59 22.89 -0.73 -6.93
CA GLY A 59 22.55 0.45 -6.14
C GLY A 59 23.06 1.74 -6.77
N ARG A 60 24.29 1.73 -7.31
CA ARG A 60 24.82 2.87 -8.08
C ARG A 60 24.08 3.06 -9.40
N TRP A 61 23.73 1.98 -10.09
CA TRP A 61 22.97 2.03 -11.33
C TRP A 61 21.58 2.67 -11.13
N LEU A 62 20.91 2.31 -10.03
CA LEU A 62 19.63 2.87 -9.61
C LEU A 62 19.69 4.34 -9.16
N ASN A 63 20.85 4.98 -9.04
CA ASN A 63 20.90 6.40 -8.66
C ASN A 63 20.39 7.36 -9.75
N SER A 64 20.40 6.94 -11.01
CA SER A 64 19.95 7.74 -12.15
C SER A 64 18.44 7.62 -12.34
N SER A 65 17.74 8.76 -12.36
CA SER A 65 16.28 8.82 -12.61
C SER A 65 15.88 8.18 -13.94
N ARG A 66 16.71 8.33 -14.99
CA ARG A 66 16.44 7.71 -16.31
C ARG A 66 16.51 6.19 -16.25
N ARG A 67 17.49 5.65 -15.52
CA ARG A 67 17.66 4.19 -15.34
C ARG A 67 16.55 3.61 -14.47
N GLN A 68 16.15 4.32 -13.41
CA GLN A 68 14.97 3.95 -12.61
C GLN A 68 13.72 3.87 -13.48
N LEU A 69 13.47 4.87 -14.31
CA LEU A 69 12.32 4.87 -15.22
C LEU A 69 12.38 3.70 -16.20
N GLY A 70 13.54 3.44 -16.81
CA GLY A 70 13.73 2.28 -17.68
C GLY A 70 13.48 0.94 -16.96
N ALA A 71 13.95 0.81 -15.71
CA ALA A 71 13.69 -0.38 -14.89
C ALA A 71 12.20 -0.57 -14.60
N LEU A 72 11.47 0.52 -14.29
CA LEU A 72 10.03 0.48 -14.05
C LEU A 72 9.26 0.10 -15.32
N VAL A 73 9.67 0.57 -16.49
CA VAL A 73 9.07 0.18 -17.78
C VAL A 73 9.31 -1.30 -18.06
N ILE A 74 10.54 -1.80 -17.88
CA ILE A 74 10.85 -3.22 -18.03
C ILE A 74 10.00 -4.05 -17.06
N LEU A 75 9.91 -3.63 -15.80
CA LEU A 75 9.09 -4.31 -14.80
C LEU A 75 7.61 -4.32 -15.19
N PHE A 76 7.07 -3.22 -15.71
CA PHE A 76 5.70 -3.16 -16.21
C PHE A 76 5.43 -4.19 -17.31
N LEU A 77 6.34 -4.28 -18.29
CA LEU A 77 6.25 -5.27 -19.36
C LEU A 77 6.32 -6.70 -18.82
N LEU A 78 7.20 -6.96 -17.84
CA LEU A 78 7.27 -8.26 -17.17
C LEU A 78 5.97 -8.58 -16.44
N LEU A 79 5.33 -7.62 -15.75
CA LEU A 79 4.05 -7.83 -15.10
C LEU A 79 2.92 -8.16 -16.10
N ILE A 80 2.95 -7.56 -17.28
CA ILE A 80 2.01 -7.90 -18.37
C ILE A 80 2.24 -9.33 -18.88
N VAL A 81 3.50 -9.72 -19.08
CA VAL A 81 3.84 -11.06 -19.61
C VAL A 81 3.57 -12.17 -18.59
N PHE A 82 3.93 -11.94 -17.33
CA PHE A 82 3.78 -12.91 -16.23
C PHE A 82 2.53 -12.67 -15.39
N HIS A 83 1.49 -12.09 -15.99
CA HIS A 83 0.23 -11.84 -15.29
C HIS A 83 -0.41 -13.15 -14.83
N LEU A 84 -1.17 -13.08 -13.74
CA LEU A 84 -1.98 -14.19 -13.27
C LEU A 84 -3.46 -13.80 -13.23
N ASP A 85 -4.29 -14.83 -13.31
CA ASP A 85 -5.73 -14.75 -13.25
C ASP A 85 -6.20 -14.59 -11.80
N SER A 86 -6.14 -13.36 -11.28
CA SER A 86 -6.55 -13.02 -9.91
C SER A 86 -8.03 -12.60 -9.78
N PHE A 87 -8.87 -12.87 -10.78
CA PHE A 87 -10.30 -12.46 -10.77
C PHE A 87 -11.14 -13.16 -9.68
N LEU A 88 -10.58 -14.18 -9.01
CA LEU A 88 -11.22 -14.94 -7.94
C LEU A 88 -11.33 -14.16 -6.61
N PHE A 89 -10.74 -12.97 -6.49
CA PHE A 89 -10.69 -12.21 -5.21
C PHE A 89 -11.52 -10.92 -5.23
N SER A 90 -12.00 -10.51 -4.05
CA SER A 90 -12.74 -9.25 -3.78
C SER A 90 -13.93 -8.99 -4.73
N ALA A 91 -14.64 -10.05 -5.11
CA ALA A 91 -15.70 -9.98 -6.11
C ALA A 91 -15.24 -9.35 -7.45
N GLY A 92 -14.01 -9.64 -7.89
CA GLY A 92 -13.43 -9.14 -9.13
C GLY A 92 -14.33 -9.34 -10.36
N ASN A 93 -15.11 -10.43 -10.41
CA ASN A 93 -16.13 -10.64 -11.44
C ASN A 93 -17.22 -9.56 -11.44
N LEU A 94 -17.69 -9.12 -10.28
CA LEU A 94 -18.64 -8.01 -10.17
C LEU A 94 -18.01 -6.69 -10.61
N ARG A 95 -16.72 -6.48 -10.33
CA ARG A 95 -15.97 -5.30 -10.79
C ARG A 95 -15.79 -5.28 -12.30
N VAL A 96 -15.50 -6.44 -12.89
CA VAL A 96 -15.39 -6.59 -14.35
C VAL A 96 -16.75 -6.34 -14.99
N ALA A 97 -17.82 -6.93 -14.45
CA ALA A 97 -19.18 -6.77 -14.94
C ALA A 97 -19.68 -5.32 -14.82
N GLN A 98 -19.39 -4.63 -13.70
CA GLN A 98 -19.74 -3.22 -13.49
C GLN A 98 -19.20 -2.31 -14.60
N ILE A 99 -18.04 -2.62 -15.16
CA ILE A 99 -17.41 -1.84 -16.23
C ILE A 99 -17.81 -2.34 -17.62
N ALA A 100 -17.88 -3.66 -17.82
CA ALA A 100 -18.06 -4.27 -19.14
C ALA A 100 -19.52 -4.45 -19.58
N GLN A 101 -20.46 -4.55 -18.62
CA GLN A 101 -21.84 -4.99 -18.88
C GLN A 101 -22.90 -4.00 -18.39
N ALA A 102 -22.51 -2.96 -17.65
CA ALA A 102 -23.47 -1.98 -17.17
C ALA A 102 -23.79 -0.96 -18.27
N ASP A 103 -25.07 -0.81 -18.62
CA ASP A 103 -25.55 0.26 -19.51
C ASP A 103 -25.19 1.65 -18.98
N LYS A 104 -25.15 1.77 -17.65
CA LYS A 104 -24.65 2.94 -16.93
C LYS A 104 -23.70 2.50 -15.82
N ILE A 105 -22.43 2.88 -15.94
CA ILE A 105 -21.43 2.61 -14.90
C ILE A 105 -21.85 3.35 -13.62
N PHE A 106 -22.19 2.59 -12.58
CA PHE A 106 -22.42 3.16 -11.26
C PHE A 106 -21.08 3.55 -10.64
N ILE A 107 -20.95 4.80 -10.21
CA ILE A 107 -19.73 5.33 -9.57
C ILE A 107 -20.07 5.60 -8.10
N PRO A 108 -19.73 4.71 -7.16
CA PRO A 108 -19.95 4.99 -5.75
C PRO A 108 -19.01 6.11 -5.31
N TRP A 109 -19.54 7.09 -4.58
CA TRP A 109 -18.77 8.26 -4.17
C TRP A 109 -17.50 7.91 -3.38
N TYR A 110 -17.54 6.82 -2.61
CA TYR A 110 -16.45 6.38 -1.74
C TYR A 110 -15.27 5.71 -2.48
N GLU A 111 -15.40 5.42 -3.78
CA GLU A 111 -14.34 4.84 -4.62
C GLU A 111 -14.31 5.49 -6.02
N ALA A 112 -14.88 6.70 -6.12
CA ALA A 112 -15.22 7.33 -7.37
C ALA A 112 -14.00 7.54 -8.28
N GLY A 113 -12.89 8.07 -7.73
CA GLY A 113 -11.68 8.30 -8.51
C GLY A 113 -11.11 7.02 -9.09
N THR A 114 -11.13 5.92 -8.34
CA THR A 114 -10.66 4.62 -8.84
C THR A 114 -11.52 4.13 -10.00
N ILE A 115 -12.85 4.17 -9.86
CA ILE A 115 -13.78 3.74 -10.92
C ILE A 115 -13.64 4.62 -12.17
N VAL A 116 -13.47 5.94 -12.01
CA VAL A 116 -13.26 6.86 -13.13
C VAL A 116 -11.97 6.52 -13.88
N VAL A 117 -10.85 6.29 -13.17
CA VAL A 117 -9.58 5.93 -13.79
C VAL A 117 -9.69 4.60 -14.55
N VAL A 118 -10.30 3.58 -13.94
CA VAL A 118 -10.50 2.28 -14.59
C VAL A 118 -11.40 2.42 -15.82
N SER A 119 -12.48 3.20 -15.73
CA SER A 119 -13.39 3.43 -16.85
C SER A 119 -12.67 4.12 -18.02
N ALA A 120 -11.80 5.09 -17.74
CA ALA A 120 -10.98 5.73 -18.77
C ALA A 120 -10.02 4.74 -19.45
N ILE A 121 -9.35 3.87 -18.68
CA ILE A 121 -8.46 2.84 -19.24
C ILE A 121 -9.27 1.80 -20.04
N TYR A 122 -10.46 1.42 -19.57
CA TYR A 122 -11.38 0.54 -20.28
C TYR A 122 -11.77 1.11 -21.65
N HIS A 123 -12.15 2.40 -21.70
CA HIS A 123 -12.48 3.06 -22.95
C HIS A 123 -11.29 3.06 -23.92
N LEU A 124 -10.09 3.34 -23.43
CA LEU A 124 -8.87 3.24 -24.23
C LEU A 124 -8.71 1.84 -24.85
N PHE A 125 -8.88 0.78 -24.07
CA PHE A 125 -8.80 -0.60 -24.57
C PHE A 125 -9.93 -0.98 -25.53
N SER A 126 -11.13 -0.47 -25.30
CA SER A 126 -12.27 -0.70 -26.19
C SER A 126 -12.06 -0.11 -27.58
N VAL A 127 -11.36 1.03 -27.68
CA VAL A 127 -11.00 1.68 -28.96
C VAL A 127 -10.06 0.80 -29.79
N PHE A 128 -9.24 -0.04 -29.14
CA PHE A 128 -8.38 -1.03 -29.82
C PHE A 128 -9.11 -2.31 -30.25
N GLY A 129 -10.45 -2.36 -30.15
CA GLY A 129 -11.25 -3.50 -30.61
C GLY A 129 -11.25 -4.71 -29.66
N LEU A 130 -10.79 -4.53 -28.42
CA LEU A 130 -10.87 -5.58 -27.40
C LEU A 130 -12.33 -5.85 -27.00
N LYS A 131 -12.69 -7.12 -26.82
CA LYS A 131 -14.01 -7.51 -26.28
C LYS A 131 -14.22 -6.86 -24.90
N ALA A 132 -15.45 -6.43 -24.60
CA ALA A 132 -15.78 -5.66 -23.38
C ALA A 132 -15.24 -6.29 -22.09
N ASN A 133 -15.49 -7.59 -21.85
CA ASN A 133 -14.98 -8.28 -20.66
C ASN A 133 -13.44 -8.28 -20.61
N THR A 134 -12.77 -8.51 -21.76
CA THR A 134 -11.31 -8.51 -21.86
C THR A 134 -10.73 -7.12 -21.62
N ALA A 135 -11.32 -6.07 -22.21
CA ALA A 135 -10.92 -4.69 -21.99
C ALA A 135 -11.06 -4.29 -20.51
N SER A 136 -12.14 -4.71 -19.86
CA SER A 136 -12.41 -4.45 -18.44
C SER A 136 -11.40 -5.14 -17.53
N VAL A 137 -11.10 -6.42 -17.77
CA VAL A 137 -10.04 -7.15 -17.04
C VAL A 137 -8.70 -6.45 -17.18
N TRP A 138 -8.32 -6.04 -18.39
CA TRP A 138 -7.06 -5.33 -18.61
C TRP A 138 -7.04 -3.95 -17.97
N ALA A 139 -8.15 -3.22 -17.95
CA ALA A 139 -8.24 -1.93 -17.30
C ALA A 139 -7.92 -2.02 -15.79
N TRP A 140 -8.53 -2.98 -15.09
CA TRP A 140 -8.23 -3.24 -13.68
C TRP A 140 -6.79 -3.70 -13.46
N ARG A 141 -6.26 -4.58 -14.31
CA ARG A 141 -4.87 -5.05 -14.22
C ARG A 141 -3.87 -3.93 -14.40
N VAL A 142 -4.07 -3.07 -15.41
CA VAL A 142 -3.19 -1.92 -15.66
C VAL A 142 -3.22 -0.94 -14.50
N LEU A 143 -4.37 -0.70 -13.87
CA LEU A 143 -4.43 0.08 -12.64
C LEU A 143 -3.55 -0.56 -11.54
N ALA A 144 -3.71 -1.86 -11.30
CA ALA A 144 -2.95 -2.57 -10.26
C ALA A 144 -1.43 -2.56 -10.53
N TYR A 145 -1.01 -2.74 -11.79
CA TYR A 145 0.38 -2.64 -12.20
C TYR A 145 0.91 -1.21 -12.04
N GLY A 146 0.15 -0.20 -12.46
CA GLY A 146 0.51 1.20 -12.26
C GLY A 146 0.72 1.53 -10.78
N CYS A 147 -0.20 1.08 -9.91
CA CYS A 147 -0.08 1.21 -8.47
C CYS A 147 1.17 0.53 -7.92
N THR A 148 1.44 -0.70 -8.38
CA THR A 148 2.66 -1.46 -8.04
C THR A 148 3.93 -0.68 -8.38
N LEU A 149 4.02 -0.14 -9.60
CA LEU A 149 5.19 0.65 -10.01
C LEU A 149 5.34 1.91 -9.17
N LEU A 150 4.24 2.63 -8.90
CA LEU A 150 4.25 3.82 -8.06
C LEU A 150 4.70 3.51 -6.63
N SER A 151 4.27 2.39 -6.07
CA SER A 151 4.73 1.90 -4.76
C SER A 151 6.23 1.60 -4.75
N LEU A 152 6.73 0.87 -5.75
CA LEU A 152 8.15 0.53 -5.86
C LEU A 152 9.02 1.76 -6.08
N TRP A 153 8.51 2.72 -6.84
CA TRP A 153 9.19 3.99 -7.02
C TRP A 153 9.27 4.77 -5.70
N ALA A 154 8.18 4.85 -4.94
CA ALA A 154 8.17 5.45 -3.61
C ALA A 154 9.20 4.76 -2.68
N VAL A 155 9.22 3.43 -2.64
CA VAL A 155 10.20 2.65 -1.85
C VAL A 155 11.64 2.98 -2.25
N ALA A 156 11.95 3.04 -3.56
CA ALA A 156 13.29 3.38 -4.03
C ALA A 156 13.70 4.81 -3.64
N ARG A 157 12.77 5.77 -3.71
CA ARG A 157 12.99 7.15 -3.28
C ARG A 157 13.17 7.26 -1.77
N PHE A 158 12.38 6.51 -1.01
CA PHE A 158 12.49 6.42 0.44
C PHE A 158 13.84 5.85 0.86
N ALA A 159 14.25 4.70 0.29
CA ALA A 159 15.54 4.09 0.54
C ALA A 159 16.72 5.03 0.25
N LYS A 160 16.65 5.80 -0.85
CA LYS A 160 17.67 6.79 -1.21
C LYS A 160 17.81 7.90 -0.18
N ARG A 161 16.69 8.35 0.41
CA ARG A 161 16.69 9.37 1.47
C ARG A 161 17.14 8.83 2.82
N ILE A 162 16.94 7.53 3.08
CA ILE A 162 17.34 6.92 4.35
C ILE A 162 18.85 6.75 4.43
N THR A 163 19.54 6.31 3.39
CA THR A 163 20.97 5.97 3.47
C THR A 163 21.71 6.32 2.20
N ASP A 164 23.00 6.65 2.31
CA ASP A 164 23.89 6.90 1.17
C ASP A 164 24.61 5.66 0.64
N ASP A 165 24.60 4.59 1.43
CA ASP A 165 25.19 3.30 1.11
C ASP A 165 24.38 2.61 -0.01
N PRO A 166 24.98 2.38 -1.19
CA PRO A 166 24.29 1.77 -2.33
C PRO A 166 23.73 0.37 -2.03
N LEU A 167 24.47 -0.45 -1.28
CA LEU A 167 24.04 -1.81 -0.93
C LEU A 167 22.85 -1.77 0.02
N LYS A 168 22.89 -0.90 1.04
CA LYS A 168 21.75 -0.73 1.96
C LYS A 168 20.50 -0.23 1.25
N ARG A 169 20.64 0.68 0.27
CA ARG A 169 19.50 1.13 -0.57
C ARG A 169 18.83 -0.03 -1.29
N VAL A 170 19.63 -0.92 -1.89
CA VAL A 170 19.10 -2.09 -2.59
C VAL A 170 18.41 -3.04 -1.62
N TRP A 171 18.97 -3.29 -0.43
CA TRP A 171 18.32 -4.12 0.57
C TRP A 171 17.00 -3.54 1.07
N LEU A 172 16.93 -2.23 1.31
CA LEU A 172 15.68 -1.56 1.68
C LEU A 172 14.65 -1.65 0.55
N PHE A 173 15.09 -1.53 -0.70
CA PHE A 173 14.23 -1.73 -1.86
C PHE A 173 13.68 -3.15 -1.94
N VAL A 174 14.53 -4.17 -1.75
CA VAL A 174 14.14 -5.59 -1.77
C VAL A 174 13.16 -5.91 -0.63
N ILE A 175 13.41 -5.39 0.57
CA ILE A 175 12.49 -5.55 1.71
C ILE A 175 11.12 -4.94 1.40
N GLY A 176 11.10 -3.75 0.79
CA GLY A 176 9.86 -3.15 0.31
C GLY A 176 9.22 -4.00 -0.78
N PHE A 177 9.95 -4.39 -1.82
CA PHE A 177 9.47 -5.20 -2.94
C PHE A 177 8.81 -6.51 -2.48
N LEU A 178 9.39 -7.19 -1.49
CA LEU A 178 8.85 -8.44 -0.93
C LEU A 178 7.75 -8.23 0.12
N GLY A 179 7.31 -6.99 0.32
CA GLY A 179 6.25 -6.61 1.25
C GLY A 179 4.84 -6.99 0.79
N PRO A 180 3.80 -6.43 1.43
CA PRO A 180 2.39 -6.71 1.11
C PRO A 180 2.01 -6.38 -0.33
N GLN A 181 2.71 -5.46 -0.99
CA GLN A 181 2.58 -5.18 -2.42
C GLN A 181 2.67 -6.43 -3.30
N THR A 182 3.39 -7.47 -2.87
CA THR A 182 3.55 -8.70 -3.65
C THR A 182 2.21 -9.34 -4.02
N LEU A 183 1.19 -9.13 -3.19
CA LEU A 183 -0.18 -9.58 -3.44
C LEU A 183 -0.84 -8.85 -4.62
N LEU A 184 -0.47 -7.59 -4.82
CA LEU A 184 -1.01 -6.71 -5.84
C LEU A 184 -0.29 -6.88 -7.19
N TYR A 185 0.92 -7.46 -7.21
CA TYR A 185 1.73 -7.68 -8.41
C TYR A 185 1.04 -8.55 -9.46
N LEU A 186 0.03 -9.31 -9.06
CA LEU A 186 -0.63 -10.29 -9.93
C LEU A 186 -1.82 -9.74 -10.69
N GLY A 187 -2.00 -8.42 -10.72
CA GLY A 187 -3.11 -7.81 -11.45
C GLY A 187 -4.41 -7.91 -10.67
N PHE A 188 -4.32 -7.79 -9.35
CA PHE A 188 -5.47 -7.81 -8.44
C PHE A 188 -6.57 -6.87 -8.95
N ILE A 189 -7.78 -7.42 -9.11
CA ILE A 189 -8.94 -6.69 -9.62
C ILE A 189 -9.71 -6.14 -8.42
N GLY A 190 -9.45 -4.89 -8.11
CA GLY A 190 -10.12 -4.17 -7.02
C GLY A 190 -9.53 -2.77 -6.84
N VAL A 191 -10.05 -2.06 -5.86
CA VAL A 191 -9.70 -0.67 -5.54
C VAL A 191 -8.52 -0.57 -4.55
N GLU A 192 -8.28 -1.65 -3.83
CA GLU A 192 -7.24 -1.87 -2.84
C GLU A 192 -5.81 -1.57 -3.34
N PRO A 193 -5.43 -1.84 -4.62
CA PRO A 193 -4.10 -1.51 -5.11
C PRO A 193 -3.74 -0.03 -4.96
N VAL A 194 -4.72 0.88 -4.97
CA VAL A 194 -4.48 2.33 -4.87
C VAL A 194 -4.00 2.73 -3.47
N VAL A 195 -4.40 1.98 -2.44
CA VAL A 195 -4.09 2.33 -1.05
C VAL A 195 -2.58 2.43 -0.86
N LEU A 196 -1.86 1.40 -1.29
CA LEU A 196 -0.44 1.25 -1.02
C LEU A 196 0.47 2.35 -1.61
N PRO A 197 0.41 2.71 -2.91
CA PRO A 197 1.24 3.79 -3.44
C PRO A 197 0.95 5.11 -2.75
N VAL A 198 -0.32 5.42 -2.46
CA VAL A 198 -0.69 6.66 -1.76
C VAL A 198 -0.07 6.68 -0.36
N THR A 199 -0.18 5.59 0.41
CA THR A 199 0.44 5.48 1.74
C THR A 199 1.96 5.64 1.70
N LEU A 200 2.63 5.01 0.74
CA LEU A 200 4.10 5.06 0.63
C LEU A 200 4.58 6.45 0.21
N TRP A 201 3.90 7.11 -0.72
CA TRP A 201 4.21 8.48 -1.11
C TRP A 201 3.93 9.47 0.03
N PHE A 202 2.84 9.27 0.78
CA PHE A 202 2.56 10.05 2.00
C PHE A 202 3.71 9.92 2.99
N GLY A 203 4.12 8.68 3.33
CA GLY A 203 5.25 8.43 4.23
C GLY A 203 6.56 9.04 3.74
N TYR A 204 6.82 8.97 2.42
CA TYR A 204 7.99 9.61 1.80
C TYR A 204 7.98 11.13 1.97
N PHE A 205 6.87 11.80 1.70
CA PHE A 205 6.80 13.27 1.83
C PHE A 205 6.78 13.73 3.29
N VAL A 206 6.17 12.98 4.20
CA VAL A 206 6.25 13.24 5.64
C VAL A 206 7.70 13.13 6.13
N PHE A 207 8.44 12.10 5.69
CA PHE A 207 9.86 11.97 6.01
C PHE A 207 10.71 13.09 5.39
N ALA A 208 10.41 13.50 4.16
CA ALA A 208 11.07 14.65 3.55
C ALA A 208 10.81 15.94 4.34
N LEU A 209 9.56 16.13 4.78
CA LEU A 209 9.14 17.28 5.57
C LEU A 209 9.79 17.29 6.96
N SER A 210 10.01 16.14 7.59
CA SER A 210 10.67 16.08 8.91
C SER A 210 12.17 16.41 8.85
N LYS A 211 12.81 16.26 7.69
CA LYS A 211 14.23 16.62 7.50
C LYS A 211 14.43 18.05 7.01
N GLU A 212 13.58 18.53 6.09
CA GLU A 212 13.79 19.82 5.40
C GLU A 212 12.85 20.94 5.88
N HIS A 213 11.74 20.61 6.57
CA HIS A 213 10.71 21.56 7.01
C HIS A 213 10.23 22.53 5.91
N SER A 214 10.21 22.09 4.64
CA SER A 214 9.90 22.95 3.51
C SER A 214 8.39 23.00 3.19
N VAL A 215 7.90 24.18 2.79
CA VAL A 215 6.52 24.38 2.32
C VAL A 215 6.20 23.46 1.14
N LYS A 216 7.17 23.23 0.25
CA LYS A 216 7.01 22.30 -0.89
C LYS A 216 6.71 20.87 -0.41
N SER A 217 7.42 20.37 0.60
CA SER A 217 7.15 19.05 1.17
C SER A 217 5.80 19.01 1.88
N LEU A 218 5.40 20.08 2.56
CA LEU A 218 4.07 20.18 3.18
C LEU A 218 2.94 20.17 2.14
N MET A 219 3.08 20.93 1.05
CA MET A 219 2.15 20.90 -0.07
C MET A 219 2.07 19.51 -0.70
N ALA A 220 3.19 18.81 -0.84
CA ALA A 220 3.22 17.45 -1.36
C ALA A 220 2.50 16.44 -0.45
N VAL A 221 2.61 16.57 0.88
CA VAL A 221 1.83 15.78 1.85
C VAL A 221 0.33 15.97 1.61
N TRP A 222 -0.14 17.21 1.55
CA TRP A 222 -1.56 17.51 1.33
C TRP A 222 -2.05 17.09 -0.05
N LEU A 223 -1.25 17.25 -1.09
CA LEU A 223 -1.58 16.77 -2.44
C LEU A 223 -1.81 15.26 -2.46
N VAL A 224 -0.97 14.48 -1.77
CA VAL A 224 -1.15 13.02 -1.68
C VAL A 224 -2.42 12.65 -0.91
N VAL A 225 -2.75 13.38 0.17
CA VAL A 225 -4.00 13.17 0.92
C VAL A 225 -5.22 13.46 0.04
N ILE A 226 -5.21 14.56 -0.72
CA ILE A 226 -6.31 14.93 -1.63
C ILE A 226 -6.46 13.88 -2.72
N ILE A 227 -5.37 13.49 -3.39
CA ILE A 227 -5.38 12.43 -4.40
C ILE A 227 -5.93 11.14 -3.80
N GLY A 228 -5.46 10.76 -2.61
CA GLY A 228 -5.92 9.56 -1.92
C GLY A 228 -7.42 9.59 -1.64
N ALA A 229 -7.91 10.67 -1.05
CA ALA A 229 -9.32 10.87 -0.73
C ALA A 229 -10.22 10.81 -1.97
N VAL A 230 -9.78 11.40 -3.10
CA VAL A 230 -10.50 11.34 -4.38
C VAL A 230 -10.53 9.91 -4.94
N MET A 231 -9.42 9.18 -4.82
CA MET A 231 -9.34 7.82 -5.33
C MET A 231 -10.19 6.84 -4.51
N HIS A 232 -10.13 6.93 -3.18
CA HIS A 232 -10.84 6.04 -2.27
C HIS A 232 -11.00 6.64 -0.87
N VAL A 233 -12.21 6.59 -0.30
CA VAL A 233 -12.54 7.20 1.01
C VAL A 233 -11.70 6.63 2.15
N THR A 234 -11.29 5.36 2.08
CA THR A 234 -10.47 4.75 3.13
C THR A 234 -9.17 5.51 3.34
N LEU A 235 -8.60 6.08 2.27
CA LEU A 235 -7.36 6.86 2.34
C LEU A 235 -7.50 8.19 3.12
N LEU A 236 -8.71 8.59 3.50
CA LEU A 236 -8.90 9.65 4.49
C LEU A 236 -8.21 9.32 5.83
N TYR A 237 -7.88 8.06 6.13
CA TYR A 237 -7.11 7.71 7.33
C TYR A 237 -5.75 8.45 7.41
N LEU A 238 -5.26 8.99 6.29
CA LEU A 238 -4.05 9.82 6.24
C LEU A 238 -4.27 11.25 6.76
N LEU A 239 -5.51 11.73 6.80
CA LEU A 239 -5.85 13.11 7.19
C LEU A 239 -5.44 13.44 8.64
N PRO A 240 -5.71 12.61 9.66
CA PRO A 240 -5.22 12.84 11.02
C PRO A 240 -3.69 13.02 11.07
N ALA A 241 -2.96 12.19 10.33
CA ALA A 241 -1.50 12.27 10.27
C ALA A 241 -1.03 13.53 9.54
N ALA A 242 -1.71 13.95 8.46
CA ALA A 242 -1.40 15.18 7.74
C ALA A 242 -1.59 16.43 8.61
N VAL A 243 -2.69 16.47 9.36
CA VAL A 243 -2.98 17.56 10.33
C VAL A 243 -1.95 17.58 11.43
N PHE A 244 -1.63 16.41 12.01
CA PHE A 244 -0.58 16.30 13.03
C PHE A 244 0.75 16.85 12.52
N VAL A 245 1.22 16.41 11.35
CA VAL A 245 2.51 16.85 10.79
C VAL A 245 2.49 18.34 10.44
N THR A 246 1.38 18.85 9.88
CA THR A 246 1.21 20.28 9.58
C THR A 246 1.39 21.12 10.85
N MET A 247 0.66 20.76 11.92
CA MET A 247 0.72 21.47 13.19
C MET A 247 2.09 21.34 13.85
N ALA A 248 2.71 20.16 13.80
CA ALA A 248 4.05 19.93 14.35
C ALA A 248 5.14 20.74 13.63
N VAL A 249 4.96 21.06 12.35
CA VAL A 249 5.86 21.94 11.59
C VAL A 249 5.62 23.41 11.94
N LEU A 250 4.35 23.83 12.07
CA LEU A 250 3.99 25.22 12.36
C LEU A 250 4.22 25.63 13.82
N GLN A 251 4.05 24.69 14.77
CA GLN A 251 4.15 24.96 16.20
C GLN A 251 5.33 24.19 16.81
N ARG A 252 6.43 24.90 17.06
CA ARG A 252 7.62 24.34 17.71
C ARG A 252 7.41 24.25 19.24
N GLY A 253 8.00 23.23 19.86
CA GLY A 253 7.95 23.00 21.32
C GLY A 253 6.93 21.94 21.76
N ASN A 254 7.00 21.56 23.04
CA ASN A 254 6.22 20.44 23.59
C ASN A 254 4.70 20.72 23.60
N LEU A 255 4.30 21.96 23.89
CA LEU A 255 2.89 22.38 23.85
C LEU A 255 2.31 22.32 22.42
N GLY A 256 3.10 22.72 21.41
CA GLY A 256 2.71 22.62 20.00
C GLY A 256 2.54 21.17 19.53
N ARG A 257 3.42 20.26 19.98
CA ARG A 257 3.30 18.82 19.70
C ARG A 257 2.07 18.19 20.35
N LEU A 258 1.75 18.60 21.58
CA LEU A 258 0.53 18.15 22.26
C LEU A 258 -0.71 18.66 21.55
N ALA A 259 -0.74 19.94 21.14
CA ALA A 259 -1.82 20.51 20.35
C ALA A 259 -1.98 19.78 19.00
N ALA A 260 -0.87 19.49 18.32
CA ALA A 260 -0.88 18.69 17.08
C ALA A 260 -1.49 17.30 17.28
N LEU A 261 -1.13 16.61 18.38
CA LEU A 261 -1.69 15.31 18.74
C LEU A 261 -3.19 15.39 18.99
N ILE A 262 -3.63 16.36 19.80
CA ILE A 262 -5.05 16.59 20.10
C ILE A 262 -5.82 16.85 18.80
N MET A 263 -5.32 17.72 17.92
CA MET A 263 -5.94 18.00 16.64
C MET A 263 -6.03 16.76 15.74
N GLY A 264 -4.98 15.93 15.69
CA GLY A 264 -5.01 14.65 14.97
C GLY A 264 -6.10 13.72 15.50
N ILE A 265 -6.22 13.59 16.83
CA ILE A 265 -7.26 12.78 17.48
C ILE A 265 -8.65 13.32 17.19
N LEU A 266 -8.85 14.64 17.27
CA LEU A 266 -10.14 15.28 16.97
C LEU A 266 -10.56 15.04 15.52
N VAL A 267 -9.62 15.15 14.57
CA VAL A 267 -9.87 14.86 13.16
C VAL A 267 -10.23 13.38 12.96
N LEU A 268 -9.52 12.46 13.62
CA LEU A 268 -9.84 11.04 13.57
C LEU A 268 -11.25 10.77 14.13
N GLY A 269 -11.59 11.35 15.28
CA GLY A 269 -12.92 11.24 15.88
C GLY A 269 -14.01 11.81 14.98
N GLY A 270 -13.80 13.01 14.41
CA GLY A 270 -14.72 13.63 13.48
C GLY A 270 -14.93 12.82 12.21
N MET A 271 -13.87 12.21 11.67
CA MET A 271 -13.98 11.30 10.53
C MET A 271 -14.78 10.04 10.85
N ILE A 272 -14.56 9.42 12.01
CA ILE A 272 -15.34 8.25 12.43
C ILE A 272 -16.82 8.64 12.52
N LEU A 273 -17.13 9.75 13.19
CA LEU A 273 -18.51 10.25 13.30
C LEU A 273 -19.12 10.52 11.91
N PHE A 274 -18.39 11.18 11.02
CA PHE A 274 -18.84 11.46 9.65
C PHE A 274 -19.14 10.17 8.87
N VAL A 275 -18.24 9.20 8.87
CA VAL A 275 -18.43 7.93 8.14
C VAL A 275 -19.65 7.18 8.68
N TYR A 276 -19.84 7.13 9.99
CA TYR A 276 -21.00 6.48 10.59
C TYR A 276 -22.31 7.23 10.34
N HIS A 277 -22.27 8.57 10.29
CA HIS A 277 -23.41 9.38 9.90
C HIS A 277 -23.85 9.08 8.47
N GLU A 278 -22.91 9.09 7.52
CA GLU A 278 -23.19 8.73 6.11
C GLU A 278 -23.65 7.28 5.96
N ALA A 279 -23.12 6.36 6.78
CA ALA A 279 -23.54 4.97 6.79
C ALA A 279 -25.00 4.79 7.19
N ALA A 280 -25.50 5.61 8.12
CA ALA A 280 -26.90 5.55 8.54
C ALA A 280 -27.87 5.89 7.39
N GLY A 281 -27.46 6.75 6.46
CA GLY A 281 -28.23 7.12 5.26
C GLY A 281 -28.04 6.20 4.04
N SER A 282 -27.11 5.23 4.10
CA SER A 282 -26.72 4.43 2.93
C SER A 282 -26.61 2.95 3.26
N LEU A 283 -27.57 2.15 2.78
CA LEU A 283 -27.57 0.69 2.95
C LEU A 283 -26.29 0.04 2.40
N ARG A 284 -25.75 0.57 1.30
CA ARG A 284 -24.55 0.03 0.66
C ARG A 284 -23.30 0.31 1.50
N LEU A 285 -23.17 1.52 2.03
CA LEU A 285 -22.05 1.89 2.89
C LEU A 285 -22.16 1.16 4.23
N SER A 286 -23.36 1.11 4.82
CA SER A 286 -23.60 0.34 6.04
C SER A 286 -23.32 -1.14 5.83
N ALA A 287 -23.60 -1.72 4.65
CA ALA A 287 -23.24 -3.10 4.32
C ALA A 287 -21.73 -3.35 4.21
N GLN A 288 -20.92 -2.31 3.95
CA GLN A 288 -19.45 -2.42 3.87
C GLN A 288 -18.72 -2.04 5.16
N LEU A 289 -19.37 -1.34 6.09
CA LEU A 289 -18.76 -0.94 7.36
C LEU A 289 -18.89 -2.00 8.46
N LEU A 290 -17.85 -2.11 9.28
CA LEU A 290 -17.93 -2.90 10.50
C LEU A 290 -18.68 -2.11 11.58
N PHE A 291 -19.58 -2.79 12.27
CA PHE A 291 -20.28 -2.27 13.46
C PHE A 291 -19.79 -3.03 14.71
N PRO A 292 -20.06 -2.54 15.93
CA PRO A 292 -19.69 -3.25 17.15
C PRO A 292 -20.14 -4.72 17.16
N HIS A 293 -21.30 -5.01 16.58
CA HIS A 293 -21.82 -6.35 16.34
C HIS A 293 -21.79 -6.69 14.86
N GLY A 294 -21.64 -7.99 14.56
CA GLY A 294 -21.74 -8.46 13.17
C GLY A 294 -23.16 -8.32 12.63
N LYS A 295 -23.27 -8.40 11.30
CA LYS A 295 -24.53 -8.24 10.57
C LYS A 295 -24.64 -9.32 9.51
N ALA A 296 -25.87 -9.70 9.15
CA ALA A 296 -26.08 -10.73 8.13
C ALA A 296 -25.35 -10.39 6.80
N PRO A 297 -24.73 -11.38 6.13
CA PRO A 297 -24.70 -12.80 6.48
C PRO A 297 -23.62 -13.19 7.51
N PHE A 298 -22.72 -12.28 7.90
CA PHE A 298 -21.60 -12.53 8.81
C PHE A 298 -21.87 -11.96 10.21
N THR A 299 -22.77 -12.60 10.95
CA THR A 299 -23.18 -12.16 12.31
C THR A 299 -22.07 -12.27 13.34
N ASP A 300 -21.04 -13.06 13.07
CA ASP A 300 -19.82 -13.23 13.85
C ASP A 300 -18.76 -12.13 13.60
N TYR A 301 -18.95 -11.28 12.59
CA TYR A 301 -17.94 -10.34 12.11
C TYR A 301 -18.26 -8.88 12.48
N GLY A 302 -17.94 -8.49 13.72
CA GLY A 302 -18.01 -7.11 14.22
C GLY A 302 -16.63 -6.48 14.47
N ILE A 303 -16.57 -5.19 14.81
CA ILE A 303 -15.32 -4.44 15.08
C ILE A 303 -14.50 -5.09 16.20
N PHE A 304 -15.15 -5.58 17.24
CA PHE A 304 -14.48 -6.20 18.37
C PHE A 304 -14.46 -7.73 18.30
N SER A 305 -14.80 -8.30 17.13
CA SER A 305 -14.78 -9.75 16.94
C SER A 305 -13.36 -10.28 16.84
N TRP A 306 -13.17 -11.54 17.26
CA TRP A 306 -11.91 -12.26 17.05
C TRP A 306 -11.54 -12.36 15.57
N ARG A 307 -12.55 -12.49 14.71
CA ARG A 307 -12.37 -12.53 13.27
C ARG A 307 -11.83 -11.20 12.71
N HIS A 308 -12.29 -10.05 13.21
CA HIS A 308 -11.69 -8.78 12.82
C HIS A 308 -10.29 -8.58 13.41
N LEU A 309 -10.06 -9.00 14.66
CA LEU A 309 -8.72 -8.95 15.26
C LEU A 309 -7.70 -9.76 14.45
N GLY A 310 -8.04 -10.97 14.02
CA GLY A 310 -7.14 -11.77 13.19
C GLY A 310 -6.91 -11.17 11.80
N ASP A 311 -7.88 -10.43 11.24
CA ASP A 311 -7.66 -9.66 10.01
C ASP A 311 -6.65 -8.52 10.24
N ILE A 312 -6.77 -7.80 11.35
CA ILE A 312 -5.82 -6.74 11.75
C ILE A 312 -4.42 -7.33 11.95
N LEU A 313 -4.30 -8.43 12.69
CA LEU A 313 -3.02 -9.11 12.92
C LEU A 313 -2.42 -9.63 11.60
N GLY A 314 -3.25 -10.14 10.69
CA GLY A 314 -2.84 -10.52 9.34
C GLY A 314 -2.33 -9.33 8.54
N LEU A 315 -2.99 -8.17 8.61
CA LEU A 315 -2.53 -6.94 7.97
C LEU A 315 -1.20 -6.45 8.58
N PHE A 316 -1.02 -6.52 9.90
CA PHE A 316 0.26 -6.21 10.54
C PHE A 316 1.36 -7.15 10.09
N PHE A 317 1.06 -8.43 9.96
CA PHE A 317 2.01 -9.42 9.47
C PHE A 317 2.42 -9.15 8.02
N LEU A 318 1.44 -8.88 7.15
CA LEU A 318 1.67 -8.54 5.76
C LEU A 318 2.47 -7.25 5.63
N THR A 319 2.24 -6.26 6.50
CA THR A 319 2.96 -4.96 6.54
C THR A 319 4.25 -4.97 7.35
N ALA A 320 4.59 -6.07 8.03
CA ALA A 320 5.78 -6.20 8.85
C ALA A 320 7.09 -5.82 8.12
N PRO A 321 7.28 -6.13 6.82
CA PRO A 321 8.48 -5.70 6.09
C PRO A 321 8.63 -4.17 6.05
N LEU A 322 7.53 -3.43 5.91
CA LEU A 322 7.52 -1.97 5.96
C LEU A 322 7.75 -1.44 7.39
N VAL A 323 7.16 -2.09 8.40
CA VAL A 323 7.39 -1.76 9.82
C VAL A 323 8.86 -1.90 10.19
N LEU A 324 9.55 -2.92 9.67
CA LEU A 324 10.98 -3.13 9.89
C LEU A 324 11.83 -2.02 9.26
N VAL A 325 11.44 -1.49 8.10
CA VAL A 325 12.09 -0.32 7.48
C VAL A 325 11.87 0.92 8.36
N ILE A 326 10.64 1.16 8.83
CA ILE A 326 10.32 2.28 9.72
C ILE A 326 11.13 2.18 11.02
N LYS A 327 11.20 0.98 11.62
CA LYS A 327 12.01 0.73 12.83
C LYS A 327 13.49 1.00 12.59
N TYR A 328 14.04 0.59 11.44
CA TYR A 328 15.41 0.89 11.08
C TYR A 328 15.68 2.40 11.02
N VAL A 329 14.76 3.16 10.41
CA VAL A 329 14.84 4.63 10.35
C VAL A 329 14.77 5.26 11.74
N ALA A 330 13.78 4.84 12.55
CA ALA A 330 13.59 5.37 13.90
C ALA A 330 14.79 5.08 14.82
N LEU A 331 15.35 3.87 14.77
CA LEU A 331 16.52 3.49 15.57
C LEU A 331 17.78 4.24 15.16
N ARG A 332 17.97 4.51 13.87
CA ARG A 332 19.10 5.31 13.39
C ARG A 332 18.96 6.76 13.83
N ASP A 333 17.80 7.38 13.62
CA ASP A 333 17.57 8.77 14.04
C ASP A 333 17.70 8.89 15.57
N TRP A 334 17.30 7.86 16.33
CA TRP A 334 17.50 7.78 17.78
C TRP A 334 18.98 7.63 18.18
N SER A 335 19.76 6.79 17.49
CA SER A 335 21.20 6.67 17.76
C SER A 335 21.94 7.95 17.43
N ASP A 336 21.61 8.58 16.30
CA ASP A 336 22.17 9.85 15.86
C ASP A 336 21.84 10.95 16.89
N TRP A 337 20.59 10.98 17.40
CA TRP A 337 20.16 11.88 18.48
C TRP A 337 20.94 11.66 19.78
N LEU A 338 21.10 10.40 20.23
CA LEU A 338 21.89 10.06 21.42
C LEU A 338 23.36 10.46 21.28
N THR A 339 23.97 10.27 20.12
CA THR A 339 25.36 10.71 19.87
C THR A 339 25.49 12.23 19.79
N SER A 340 24.47 12.94 19.29
CA SER A 340 24.48 14.41 19.23
C SER A 340 24.24 15.08 20.58
N THR A 341 23.59 14.39 21.52
CA THR A 341 23.32 14.87 22.88
C THR A 341 24.37 14.44 23.89
N THR A 342 25.08 13.34 23.63
CA THR A 342 26.26 12.91 24.42
C THR A 342 27.58 13.51 23.92
N GLY A 343 27.56 14.24 22.79
CA GLY A 343 28.63 15.12 22.33
C GLY A 343 28.79 16.40 23.16
N MET A 344 28.89 16.27 24.49
CA MET A 344 29.77 17.13 25.27
C MET A 344 31.16 16.49 25.20
N ALA A 345 31.95 16.92 24.21
CA ALA A 345 33.39 16.79 24.20
C ALA A 345 33.97 18.17 23.92
#